data_AF-A0A8S0SYN9-F1
#
_entry.id   AF-A0A8S0SYN9-F1
#
_cell.length_a   1.000
_cell.length_b   1.000
_cell.length_c   1.000
_cell.angle_alpha   90.00
_cell.angle_beta   90.00
_cell.angle_gamma   90.00
#
_symmetry.space_group_name_H-M   'P 1'
#
loop_
_entity.id
_entity.type
_entity.pdbx_description
1 polymer ?
#
loop_
_entity_poly.entity_id
_entity_poly.type
_entity_poly.pdbx_seq_one_letter_code
_entity_poly.pdbx_strand_id
1 'polypeptide(L)'
;MAGTTNTPSCYIRRFVESERLQKVLDYVNEVNSLCAVLGLDFAKTVNDVHPSLNVTSMEQSRNISNSILEGLNQSIMRLKTEKKFRYQKVSVEVERLTKLKASRMKELVTKKRSELEYICYKSHIQPDSSMASDKTNTLIDSGLMSPFELLANIEAQIGKAKNEALSRKEITDRIYRWLSACDEENWLENYNQDENCYSAGRGTHLKLKRAERARITINKIPGEF
;
A
#
# COMPACT_ATOMS: atom_id res chain seq x y z
N MET A 1 -1.05 71.39 -42.38
CA MET A 1 -0.31 70.85 -41.21
C MET A 1 -1.09 71.19 -39.95
N ALA A 2 -1.89 70.26 -39.43
CA ALA A 2 -2.64 70.48 -38.19
C ALA A 2 -1.77 70.04 -37.01
N GLY A 3 -1.26 71.01 -36.24
CA GLY A 3 -0.51 70.76 -35.02
C GLY A 3 -1.46 70.35 -33.90
N THR A 4 -1.42 69.09 -33.48
CA THR A 4 -2.10 68.62 -32.27
C THR A 4 -1.36 69.16 -31.05
N THR A 5 -1.95 70.15 -30.37
CA THR A 5 -1.44 70.66 -29.09
C THR A 5 -1.79 69.66 -27.98
N ASN A 6 -0.79 68.90 -27.53
CA ASN A 6 -0.92 68.02 -26.36
C ASN A 6 -0.95 68.90 -25.09
N THR A 7 -2.12 69.03 -24.45
CA THR A 7 -2.27 69.73 -23.16
C THR A 7 -1.92 68.81 -21.97
N PRO A 8 -1.50 69.35 -20.81
CA PRO A 8 -1.16 68.54 -19.62
C PRO A 8 -2.25 67.56 -19.16
N SER A 9 -3.52 67.92 -19.37
CA SER A 9 -4.68 67.05 -19.11
C SER A 9 -4.67 65.76 -19.94
N CYS A 10 -4.17 65.83 -21.18
CA CYS A 10 -4.05 64.67 -22.07
C CYS A 10 -2.99 63.67 -21.57
N TYR A 11 -1.88 64.16 -21.01
CA TYR A 11 -0.79 63.33 -20.50
C TYR A 11 -1.18 62.57 -19.24
N ILE A 12 -1.80 63.26 -18.27
CA ILE A 12 -2.28 62.62 -17.02
C ILE A 12 -3.29 61.52 -17.34
N ARG A 13 -4.23 61.79 -18.26
CA ARG A 13 -5.23 60.80 -18.69
C ARG A 13 -4.59 59.58 -19.35
N ARG A 14 -3.61 59.76 -20.23
CA ARG A 14 -2.89 58.67 -20.89
C ARG A 14 -2.03 57.87 -19.91
N PHE A 15 -1.38 58.52 -18.94
CA PHE A 15 -0.56 57.86 -17.91
C PHE A 15 -1.41 56.97 -17.02
N VAL A 16 -2.52 57.50 -16.49
CA VAL A 16 -3.45 56.75 -15.64
C VAL A 16 -4.08 55.58 -16.40
N GLU A 17 -4.43 55.76 -17.69
CA GLU A 17 -4.97 54.67 -18.50
C GLU A 17 -3.93 53.57 -18.76
N SER A 18 -2.64 53.93 -18.91
CA SER A 18 -1.55 52.98 -19.05
C SER A 18 -1.34 52.13 -17.78
N GLU A 19 -1.37 52.74 -16.59
CA GLU A 19 -1.27 51.99 -15.33
C GLU A 19 -2.48 51.07 -15.10
N ARG A 20 -3.69 51.53 -15.47
CA ARG A 20 -4.91 50.73 -15.37
C ARG A 20 -4.89 49.52 -16.29
N LEU A 21 -4.40 49.68 -17.52
CA LEU A 21 -4.20 48.58 -18.47
C LEU A 21 -3.20 47.55 -17.94
N GLN A 22 -2.09 48.00 -17.37
CA GLN A 22 -1.09 47.11 -16.80
C GLN A 22 -1.69 46.26 -15.67
N LYS A 23 -2.45 46.89 -14.76
CA LYS A 23 -3.08 46.18 -13.64
C LYS A 23 -4.12 45.16 -14.09
N VAL A 24 -4.91 45.46 -15.12
CA VAL A 24 -5.84 44.47 -15.73
C VAL A 24 -5.06 43.31 -16.30
N LEU A 25 -3.98 43.57 -17.04
CA LEU A 25 -3.14 42.52 -17.62
C LEU A 25 -2.57 41.60 -16.54
N ASP A 26 -2.07 42.16 -15.44
CA ASP A 26 -1.53 41.38 -14.31
C ASP A 26 -2.60 40.49 -13.67
N TYR A 27 -3.81 41.01 -13.45
CA TYR A 27 -4.93 40.24 -12.91
C TYR A 27 -5.40 39.13 -13.86
N VAL A 28 -5.49 39.42 -15.14
CA VAL A 28 -5.85 38.41 -16.15
C VAL A 28 -4.81 37.29 -16.20
N ASN A 29 -3.51 37.63 -16.13
CA ASN A 29 -2.42 36.64 -16.07
C ASN A 29 -2.48 35.78 -14.79
N GLU A 30 -2.82 36.39 -13.65
CA GLU A 30 -3.02 35.66 -12.39
C GLU A 30 -4.22 34.71 -12.46
N VAL A 31 -5.35 35.16 -13.02
CA VAL A 31 -6.53 34.31 -13.27
C VAL A 31 -6.15 33.14 -14.18
N ASN A 32 -5.43 33.38 -15.28
CA ASN A 32 -4.97 32.33 -16.18
C ASN A 32 -4.12 31.28 -15.45
N SER A 33 -3.16 31.74 -14.65
CA SER A 33 -2.29 30.87 -13.85
C SER A 33 -3.08 30.04 -12.83
N LEU A 34 -4.07 30.64 -12.17
CA LEU A 34 -4.94 29.95 -11.21
C LEU A 34 -5.88 28.95 -11.89
N CYS A 35 -6.45 29.30 -13.04
CA CYS A 35 -7.27 28.39 -13.85
C CYS A 35 -6.46 27.17 -14.31
N ALA A 36 -5.23 27.36 -14.77
CA ALA A 36 -4.32 26.27 -15.15
C ALA A 36 -4.05 25.31 -13.97
N VAL A 37 -3.77 25.84 -12.77
CA VAL A 37 -3.55 25.03 -11.56
C VAL A 37 -4.82 24.31 -11.10
N LEU A 38 -5.99 24.94 -11.25
CA LEU A 38 -7.28 24.39 -10.81
C LEU A 38 -7.95 23.48 -11.87
N GLY A 39 -7.40 23.41 -13.08
CA GLY A 39 -7.98 22.71 -14.22
C GLY A 39 -9.30 23.33 -14.69
N LEU A 40 -9.43 24.65 -14.62
CA LEU A 40 -10.63 25.40 -15.02
C LEU A 40 -10.44 26.05 -16.40
N ASP A 41 -11.55 26.21 -17.13
CA ASP A 41 -11.54 26.96 -18.38
C ASP A 41 -11.38 28.47 -18.12
N PHE A 42 -10.23 29.00 -18.53
CA PHE A 42 -9.88 30.40 -18.41
C PHE A 42 -10.86 31.31 -19.16
N ALA A 43 -11.24 30.93 -20.39
CA ALA A 43 -12.13 31.75 -21.23
C ALA A 43 -13.49 31.92 -20.57
N LYS A 44 -14.04 30.83 -20.03
CA LYS A 44 -15.27 30.85 -19.23
C LYS A 44 -15.13 31.72 -17.99
N THR A 45 -14.05 31.53 -17.22
CA THR A 45 -13.82 32.25 -15.95
C THR A 45 -13.72 33.77 -16.15
N VAL A 46 -13.11 34.19 -17.26
CA VAL A 46 -12.95 35.61 -17.61
C VAL A 46 -14.21 36.19 -18.26
N ASN A 47 -14.96 35.40 -19.04
CA ASN A 47 -16.29 35.78 -19.55
C ASN A 47 -17.27 36.11 -18.41
N ASP A 48 -17.22 35.36 -17.31
CA ASP A 48 -18.07 35.59 -16.13
C ASP A 48 -17.78 36.95 -15.46
N VAL A 49 -16.59 37.53 -15.66
CA VAL A 49 -16.24 38.88 -15.22
C VAL A 49 -16.72 39.91 -16.24
N HIS A 50 -16.29 39.76 -17.50
CA HIS A 50 -16.79 40.58 -18.59
C HIS A 50 -16.47 39.93 -19.96
N PRO A 51 -17.43 39.84 -20.90
CA PRO A 51 -17.21 39.24 -22.22
C PRO A 51 -16.08 39.89 -23.02
N SER A 52 -15.85 41.20 -22.83
CA SER A 52 -14.79 41.93 -23.55
C SER A 52 -13.36 41.51 -23.20
N LEU A 53 -13.15 40.74 -22.12
CA LEU A 53 -11.84 40.23 -21.74
C LEU A 53 -11.47 38.93 -22.47
N ASN A 54 -12.43 38.27 -23.14
CA ASN A 54 -12.24 37.04 -23.90
C ASN A 54 -12.17 37.28 -25.42
N VAL A 55 -12.54 38.48 -25.89
CA VAL A 55 -12.69 38.79 -27.32
C VAL A 55 -11.37 39.27 -27.92
N THR A 56 -10.83 38.48 -28.84
CA THR A 56 -9.64 38.74 -29.67
C THR A 56 -9.91 39.62 -30.91
N SER A 57 -11.08 40.25 -31.04
CA SER A 57 -11.33 41.20 -32.12
C SER A 57 -10.89 42.63 -31.75
N MET A 58 -9.95 43.15 -32.54
CA MET A 58 -9.71 44.58 -32.72
C MET A 58 -11.06 45.30 -32.88
N GLU A 59 -11.22 46.47 -32.24
CA GLU A 59 -12.25 47.52 -32.49
C GLU A 59 -13.36 47.79 -31.46
N GLN A 60 -13.34 47.24 -30.23
CA GLN A 60 -14.18 47.81 -29.16
C GLN A 60 -13.37 48.67 -28.20
N SER A 61 -13.77 49.94 -28.08
CA SER A 61 -13.17 50.94 -27.21
C SER A 61 -13.12 50.41 -25.78
N ARG A 62 -11.90 50.14 -25.31
CA ARG A 62 -11.58 49.66 -23.96
C ARG A 62 -11.90 50.76 -22.94
N ASN A 63 -13.17 50.98 -22.64
CA ASN A 63 -13.54 51.69 -21.43
C ASN A 63 -13.45 50.68 -20.28
N ILE A 64 -12.25 50.51 -19.75
CA ILE A 64 -11.99 49.66 -18.58
C ILE A 64 -12.65 50.33 -17.39
N SER A 65 -13.88 49.95 -17.09
CA SER A 65 -14.60 50.43 -15.91
C SER A 65 -14.00 49.80 -14.65
N ASN A 66 -14.03 50.51 -13.52
CA ASN A 66 -13.54 49.98 -12.22
C ASN A 66 -14.24 48.67 -11.82
N SER A 67 -15.44 48.42 -12.34
CA SER A 67 -16.16 47.16 -12.19
C SER A 67 -15.41 45.94 -12.75
N ILE A 68 -14.62 46.09 -13.83
CA ILE A 68 -13.85 44.98 -14.42
C ILE A 68 -12.67 44.60 -13.51
N LEU A 69 -11.95 45.60 -12.99
CA LEU A 69 -10.87 45.39 -12.04
C LEU A 69 -11.36 44.73 -10.75
N GLU A 70 -12.52 45.18 -10.25
CA GLU A 70 -13.14 44.60 -9.05
C GLU A 70 -13.62 43.16 -9.31
N GLY A 71 -14.27 42.89 -10.45
CA GLY A 71 -14.70 41.54 -10.81
C GLY A 71 -13.54 40.55 -11.04
N LEU A 72 -12.43 41.02 -11.61
CA LEU A 72 -11.19 40.24 -11.72
C LEU A 72 -10.60 39.95 -10.34
N ASN A 73 -10.50 40.97 -9.47
CA ASN A 73 -9.98 40.81 -8.11
C ASN A 73 -10.85 39.84 -7.29
N GLN A 74 -12.18 39.94 -7.37
CA GLN A 74 -13.11 39.00 -6.74
C GLN A 74 -12.92 37.58 -7.26
N SER A 75 -12.72 37.41 -8.58
CA SER A 75 -12.43 36.11 -9.18
C SER A 75 -11.10 35.54 -8.69
N ILE A 76 -10.03 36.35 -8.60
CA ILE A 76 -8.74 35.95 -8.04
C ILE A 76 -8.89 35.48 -6.59
N MET A 77 -9.61 36.25 -5.75
CA MET A 77 -9.83 35.88 -4.34
C MET A 77 -10.62 34.57 -4.21
N ARG A 78 -11.65 34.39 -5.04
CA ARG A 78 -12.44 33.15 -5.12
C ARG A 78 -11.56 31.96 -5.52
N LEU A 79 -10.77 32.10 -6.59
CA LEU A 79 -9.88 31.05 -7.08
C LEU A 79 -8.77 30.71 -6.08
N LYS A 80 -8.17 31.70 -5.41
CA LYS A 80 -7.19 31.49 -4.34
C LYS A 80 -7.79 30.71 -3.16
N THR A 81 -9.01 31.07 -2.77
CA THR A 81 -9.73 30.37 -1.69
C THR A 81 -10.02 28.92 -2.06
N GLU A 82 -10.51 28.69 -3.28
CA GLU A 82 -10.77 27.34 -3.80
C GLU A 82 -9.49 26.51 -3.87
N LYS A 83 -8.39 27.08 -4.37
CA LYS A 83 -7.07 26.43 -4.40
C LYS A 83 -6.62 26.01 -3.00
N LYS A 84 -6.73 26.90 -2.01
CA LYS A 84 -6.38 26.62 -0.61
C LYS A 84 -7.25 25.49 -0.04
N PHE A 85 -8.55 25.53 -0.30
CA PHE A 85 -9.49 24.52 0.15
C PHE A 85 -9.20 23.13 -0.44
N ARG A 86 -8.95 23.05 -1.75
CA ARG A 86 -8.54 21.80 -2.42
C ARG A 86 -7.22 21.26 -1.86
N TYR A 87 -6.23 22.14 -1.66
CA TYR A 87 -4.96 21.75 -1.08
C TYR A 87 -5.13 21.16 0.33
N GLN A 88 -5.96 21.78 1.17
CA GLN A 88 -6.23 21.25 2.52
C GLN A 88 -6.87 19.86 2.46
N LYS A 89 -7.86 19.66 1.57
CA LYS A 89 -8.48 18.34 1.36
C LYS A 89 -7.45 17.29 0.92
N VAL A 90 -6.61 17.62 -0.06
CA VAL A 90 -5.55 16.73 -0.55
C VAL A 90 -4.55 16.42 0.56
N SER A 91 -4.12 17.41 1.33
CA SER A 91 -3.19 17.22 2.46
C SER A 91 -3.74 16.26 3.51
N VAL A 92 -5.01 16.43 3.90
CA VAL A 92 -5.68 15.54 4.85
C VAL A 92 -5.76 14.11 4.30
N GLU A 93 -6.09 13.97 3.02
CA GLU A 93 -6.19 12.65 2.40
C GLU A 93 -4.82 11.96 2.26
N VAL A 94 -3.76 12.71 1.92
CA VAL A 94 -2.38 12.19 1.90
C VAL A 94 -1.95 11.71 3.28
N GLU A 95 -2.26 12.47 4.34
CA GLU A 95 -1.95 12.06 5.72
C GLU A 95 -2.71 10.78 6.09
N ARG A 96 -4.02 10.73 5.79
CA ARG A 96 -4.87 9.56 6.03
C ARG A 96 -4.35 8.31 5.30
N LEU A 97 -3.98 8.46 4.03
CA LEU A 97 -3.42 7.36 3.22
C LEU A 97 -2.05 6.92 3.72
N THR A 98 -1.21 7.85 4.19
CA THR A 98 0.10 7.52 4.77
C THR A 98 -0.07 6.67 6.04
N LYS A 99 -0.98 7.06 6.94
CA LYS A 99 -1.33 6.29 8.13
C LYS A 99 -1.90 4.91 7.78
N LEU A 100 -2.81 4.86 6.80
CA LEU A 100 -3.41 3.59 6.35
C LEU A 100 -2.34 2.66 5.74
N LYS A 101 -1.44 3.18 4.90
CA LYS A 101 -0.34 2.42 4.31
C LYS A 101 0.58 1.85 5.40
N ALA A 102 0.94 2.65 6.39
CA ALA A 102 1.75 2.20 7.52
C ALA A 102 1.05 1.09 8.33
N SER A 103 -0.24 1.27 8.64
CA SER A 103 -1.05 0.27 9.35
C SER A 103 -1.16 -1.04 8.57
N ARG A 104 -1.47 -0.98 7.27
CA ARG A 104 -1.54 -2.17 6.40
C ARG A 104 -0.20 -2.85 6.23
N MET A 105 0.88 -2.09 6.15
CA MET A 105 2.23 -2.65 6.08
C MET A 105 2.60 -3.39 7.37
N LYS A 106 2.27 -2.82 8.53
CA LYS A 106 2.47 -3.47 9.84
C LYS A 106 1.69 -4.79 9.92
N GLU A 107 0.42 -4.80 9.52
CA GLU A 107 -0.43 -6.00 9.46
C GLU A 107 0.15 -7.08 8.52
N LEU A 108 0.64 -6.70 7.35
CA LEU A 108 1.23 -7.64 6.39
C LEU A 108 2.50 -8.29 6.96
N VAL A 109 3.37 -7.48 7.55
CA VAL A 109 4.61 -7.93 8.18
C VAL A 109 4.31 -8.91 9.33
N THR A 110 3.35 -8.61 10.21
CA THR A 110 2.99 -9.53 11.30
C THR A 110 2.41 -10.85 10.77
N LYS A 111 1.53 -10.79 9.76
CA LYS A 111 0.97 -12.00 9.13
C LYS A 111 2.06 -12.88 8.49
N LYS A 112 3.02 -12.27 7.79
CA LYS A 112 4.14 -13.00 7.19
C LYS A 112 5.08 -13.60 8.23
N ARG A 113 5.29 -12.94 9.36
CA ARG A 113 6.01 -13.54 10.49
C ARG A 113 5.33 -14.78 11.02
N SER A 114 4.02 -14.73 11.27
CA SER A 114 3.28 -15.90 11.75
C SER A 114 3.29 -17.05 10.74
N GLU A 115 3.25 -16.76 9.42
CA GLU A 115 3.45 -17.79 8.38
C GLU A 115 4.82 -18.48 8.52
N LEU A 116 5.88 -17.69 8.69
CA LEU A 116 7.24 -18.21 8.86
C LEU A 116 7.39 -19.04 10.14
N GLU A 117 6.90 -18.54 11.28
CA GLU A 117 6.89 -19.27 12.56
C GLU A 117 6.16 -20.61 12.45
N TYR A 118 5.00 -20.63 11.80
CA TYR A 118 4.23 -21.84 11.59
C TYR A 118 4.99 -22.87 10.74
N ILE A 119 5.65 -22.44 9.66
CA ILE A 119 6.46 -23.33 8.82
C ILE A 119 7.63 -23.88 9.63
N CYS A 120 8.36 -23.03 10.35
CA CYS A 120 9.48 -23.48 11.17
C CYS A 120 9.05 -24.48 12.25
N TYR A 121 7.95 -24.19 12.96
CA TYR A 121 7.36 -25.09 13.95
C TYR A 121 7.00 -26.45 13.34
N LYS A 122 6.23 -26.44 12.24
CA LYS A 122 5.74 -27.67 11.59
C LYS A 122 6.86 -28.51 11.00
N SER A 123 7.91 -27.87 10.48
CA SER A 123 9.03 -28.53 9.83
C SER A 123 10.22 -28.78 10.75
N HIS A 124 10.07 -28.50 12.05
CA HIS A 124 11.13 -28.63 13.06
C HIS A 124 12.44 -27.93 12.65
N ILE A 125 12.31 -26.72 12.07
CA ILE A 125 13.43 -25.84 11.69
C ILE A 125 13.65 -24.83 12.82
N GLN A 126 14.90 -24.60 13.23
CA GLN A 126 15.19 -23.56 14.22
C GLN A 126 14.95 -22.17 13.62
N PRO A 127 14.14 -21.31 14.25
CA PRO A 127 14.03 -19.91 13.85
C PRO A 127 15.37 -19.20 14.09
N ASP A 128 15.82 -18.39 13.13
CA ASP A 128 17.04 -17.59 13.28
C ASP A 128 16.94 -16.63 14.48
N SER A 129 18.02 -16.44 15.25
CA SER A 129 18.06 -15.60 16.46
C SER A 129 17.74 -14.11 16.19
N SER A 130 17.90 -13.68 14.93
CA SER A 130 17.49 -12.37 14.42
C SER A 130 15.96 -12.16 14.40
N MET A 131 15.17 -13.22 14.64
CA MET A 131 13.71 -13.28 14.46
C MET A 131 12.87 -12.99 15.70
N ALA A 132 13.46 -12.64 16.84
CA ALA A 132 12.66 -12.30 18.02
C ALA A 132 11.67 -11.17 17.67
N SER A 133 10.37 -11.46 17.77
CA SER A 133 9.29 -10.54 17.42
C SER A 133 9.49 -9.17 18.09
N ASP A 134 10.00 -9.19 19.32
CA ASP A 134 10.31 -8.02 20.14
C ASP A 134 11.43 -7.13 19.54
N LYS A 135 12.50 -7.72 19.00
CA LYS A 135 13.61 -6.96 18.38
C LYS A 135 13.16 -6.27 17.11
N THR A 136 12.29 -6.92 16.33
CA THR A 136 11.87 -6.34 15.05
C THR A 136 10.77 -5.29 15.17
N ASN A 137 9.84 -5.45 16.12
CA ASN A 137 8.83 -4.43 16.40
C ASN A 137 9.46 -3.16 16.98
N THR A 138 10.46 -3.30 17.85
CA THR A 138 11.24 -2.17 18.39
C THR A 138 12.06 -1.46 17.31
N LEU A 139 12.59 -2.17 16.30
CA LEU A 139 13.27 -1.58 15.15
C LEU A 139 12.33 -0.81 14.19
N ILE A 140 11.07 -1.25 14.07
CA ILE A 140 10.04 -0.54 13.29
C ILE A 140 9.61 0.73 14.02
N ASP A 141 9.33 0.63 15.33
CA ASP A 141 8.84 1.76 16.13
C ASP A 141 9.93 2.82 16.37
N SER A 142 11.22 2.43 16.32
CA SER A 142 12.37 3.35 16.36
C SER A 142 12.73 3.97 15.00
N GLY A 143 12.05 3.58 13.91
CA GLY A 143 12.30 4.08 12.56
C GLY A 143 13.65 3.64 11.96
N LEU A 144 14.34 2.69 12.60
CA LEU A 144 15.68 2.24 12.21
C LEU A 144 15.65 1.26 11.03
N MET A 145 14.50 0.64 10.74
CA MET A 145 14.31 -0.29 9.63
C MET A 145 13.07 0.05 8.81
N SER A 146 13.22 0.03 7.49
CA SER A 146 12.10 0.18 6.56
C SER A 146 11.18 -1.05 6.62
N PRO A 147 9.86 -0.88 6.82
CA PRO A 147 8.91 -1.99 6.78
C PRO A 147 8.93 -2.78 5.46
N PHE A 148 9.29 -2.14 4.35
CA PHE A 148 9.41 -2.78 3.04
C PHE A 148 10.60 -3.73 2.95
N GLU A 149 11.77 -3.29 3.40
CA GLU A 149 12.99 -4.11 3.43
C GLU A 149 12.82 -5.30 4.39
N LEU A 150 12.18 -5.05 5.52
CA LEU A 150 11.85 -6.09 6.48
C LEU A 150 10.92 -7.15 5.90
N LEU A 151 9.87 -6.73 5.18
CA LEU A 151 8.96 -7.65 4.51
C LEU A 151 9.71 -8.52 3.49
N ALA A 152 10.56 -7.92 2.65
CA ALA A 152 11.37 -8.65 1.68
C ALA A 152 12.30 -9.68 2.35
N ASN A 153 12.90 -9.33 3.48
CA ASN A 153 13.72 -10.27 4.26
C ASN A 153 12.86 -11.44 4.78
N ILE A 154 11.69 -11.18 5.39
CA ILE A 154 10.79 -12.23 5.87
C ILE A 154 10.37 -13.15 4.71
N GLU A 155 10.02 -12.60 3.54
CA GLU A 155 9.64 -13.39 2.37
C GLU A 155 10.79 -14.28 1.88
N ALA A 156 12.02 -13.76 1.85
CA ALA A 156 13.20 -14.55 1.53
C ALA A 156 13.42 -15.70 2.54
N GLN A 157 13.21 -15.44 3.83
CA GLN A 157 13.32 -16.46 4.88
C GLN A 157 12.21 -17.51 4.79
N ILE A 158 10.98 -17.12 4.46
CA ILE A 158 9.89 -18.06 4.14
C ILE A 158 10.30 -18.96 2.97
N GLY A 159 10.91 -18.39 1.92
CA GLY A 159 11.44 -19.17 0.81
C GLY A 159 12.48 -20.20 1.25
N LYS A 160 13.45 -19.78 2.07
CA LYS A 160 14.48 -20.67 2.63
C LYS A 160 13.87 -21.78 3.49
N ALA A 161 12.99 -21.43 4.43
CA ALA A 161 12.33 -22.39 5.32
C ALA A 161 11.47 -23.41 4.53
N LYS A 162 10.78 -22.97 3.47
CA LYS A 162 10.03 -23.87 2.58
C LYS A 162 10.95 -24.82 1.83
N ASN A 163 12.08 -24.34 1.32
CA ASN A 163 13.05 -25.18 0.62
C ASN A 163 13.68 -26.23 1.54
N GLU A 164 14.02 -25.84 2.78
CA GLU A 164 14.54 -26.77 3.78
C GLU A 164 13.49 -27.77 4.27
N ALA A 165 12.25 -27.34 4.44
CA ALA A 165 11.14 -28.25 4.74
C ALA A 165 10.95 -29.30 3.63
N LEU A 166 11.09 -28.88 2.37
CA LEU A 166 11.01 -29.79 1.22
C LEU A 166 12.19 -30.76 1.16
N SER A 167 13.42 -30.30 1.44
CA SER A 167 14.59 -31.18 1.43
C SER A 167 14.54 -32.24 2.53
N ARG A 168 13.95 -31.93 3.68
CA ARG A 168 13.77 -32.87 4.81
C ARG A 168 12.56 -33.81 4.66
N LYS A 169 11.69 -33.57 3.67
CA LYS A 169 10.39 -34.25 3.54
C LYS A 169 10.50 -35.77 3.54
N GLU A 170 11.44 -36.33 2.78
CA GLU A 170 11.57 -37.79 2.69
C GLU A 170 11.89 -38.44 4.04
N ILE A 171 12.81 -37.85 4.80
CA ILE A 171 13.19 -38.32 6.14
C ILE A 171 12.00 -38.20 7.09
N THR A 172 11.32 -37.06 7.07
CA THR A 172 10.11 -36.85 7.87
C THR A 172 9.01 -37.86 7.56
N ASP A 173 8.76 -38.16 6.27
CA ASP A 173 7.78 -39.17 5.84
C ASP A 173 8.21 -40.59 6.24
N ARG A 174 9.51 -40.88 6.31
CA ARG A 174 10.03 -42.15 6.86
C ARG A 174 9.78 -42.24 8.37
N ILE A 175 10.04 -41.16 9.12
CA ILE A 175 9.78 -41.11 10.57
C ILE A 175 8.31 -41.33 10.87
N TYR A 176 7.38 -40.65 10.16
CA TYR A 176 5.95 -40.85 10.39
C TYR A 176 5.49 -42.28 10.10
N ARG A 177 6.01 -42.89 9.03
CA ARG A 177 5.74 -44.31 8.73
C ARG A 177 6.25 -45.23 9.83
N TRP A 178 7.44 -44.96 10.36
CA TRP A 178 8.02 -45.73 11.45
C TRP A 178 7.20 -45.59 12.74
N LEU A 179 6.87 -44.35 13.17
CA LEU A 179 6.05 -44.09 14.35
C LEU A 179 4.69 -44.79 14.26
N SER A 180 4.00 -44.71 13.11
CA SER A 180 2.72 -45.41 12.92
C SER A 180 2.86 -46.93 13.03
N ALA A 181 4.00 -47.50 12.63
CA ALA A 181 4.21 -48.92 12.74
C ALA A 181 4.55 -49.35 14.18
N CYS A 182 5.30 -48.52 14.93
CA CYS A 182 5.52 -48.71 16.36
C CYS A 182 4.21 -48.63 17.15
N ASP A 183 3.31 -47.71 16.80
CA ASP A 183 1.99 -47.62 17.44
C ASP A 183 1.16 -48.88 17.21
N GLU A 184 1.17 -49.43 15.99
CA GLU A 184 0.50 -50.70 15.67
C GLU A 184 1.16 -51.88 16.41
N GLU A 185 2.49 -51.91 16.57
CA GLU A 185 3.19 -52.93 17.35
C GLU A 185 2.87 -52.86 18.86
N ASN A 186 2.92 -51.68 19.46
CA ASN A 186 2.53 -51.46 20.85
C ASN A 186 1.07 -51.87 21.11
N TRP A 187 0.16 -51.57 20.18
CA TRP A 187 -1.23 -52.01 20.27
C TRP A 187 -1.36 -53.54 20.29
N LEU A 188 -0.56 -54.25 19.50
CA LEU A 188 -0.57 -55.71 19.44
C LEU A 188 0.00 -56.35 20.69
N GLU A 189 1.06 -55.78 21.25
CA GLU A 189 1.64 -56.26 22.49
C GLU A 189 0.62 -56.18 23.64
N ASN A 190 -0.10 -55.05 23.74
CA ASN A 190 -1.22 -54.90 24.67
C ASN A 190 -2.36 -55.90 24.40
N TYR A 191 -2.69 -56.16 23.13
CA TYR A 191 -3.73 -57.14 22.76
C TYR A 191 -3.34 -58.58 23.11
N ASN A 192 -2.08 -58.96 22.91
CA ASN A 192 -1.59 -60.31 23.23
C ASN A 192 -1.52 -60.58 24.74
N GLN A 193 -1.46 -59.53 25.56
CA GLN A 193 -1.51 -59.62 27.03
C GLN A 193 -2.95 -59.69 27.58
N ASP A 194 -3.98 -59.48 26.76
CA ASP A 194 -5.39 -59.60 27.17
C ASP A 194 -5.82 -61.07 27.21
N GLU A 195 -6.13 -61.61 28.40
CA GLU A 195 -6.55 -63.01 28.58
C GLU A 195 -7.82 -63.39 27.79
N ASN A 196 -8.67 -62.41 27.41
CA ASN A 196 -9.88 -62.64 26.64
C ASN A 196 -9.67 -62.62 25.11
N CYS A 197 -8.43 -62.41 24.63
CA CYS A 197 -8.13 -62.19 23.21
C CYS A 197 -8.41 -63.39 22.31
N TYR A 198 -8.40 -64.62 22.86
CA TYR A 198 -8.69 -65.87 22.16
C TYR A 198 -10.15 -66.35 22.31
N SER A 199 -11.05 -65.52 22.82
CA SER A 199 -12.49 -65.80 22.69
C SER A 199 -12.82 -65.86 21.19
N ALA A 200 -13.23 -67.04 20.71
CA ALA A 200 -13.31 -67.41 19.30
C ALA A 200 -14.36 -66.61 18.50
N GLY A 201 -14.09 -65.34 18.24
CA GLY A 201 -14.92 -64.43 17.46
C GLY A 201 -14.41 -64.27 16.02
N ARG A 202 -15.34 -64.13 15.07
CA ARG A 202 -15.03 -63.83 13.66
C ARG A 202 -14.29 -62.49 13.55
N GLY A 203 -12.99 -62.52 13.24
CA GLY A 203 -12.18 -61.31 12.96
C GLY A 203 -10.72 -61.35 13.42
N THR A 204 -10.34 -62.31 14.27
CA THR A 204 -8.98 -62.43 14.85
C THR A 204 -7.87 -62.55 13.80
N HIS A 205 -8.11 -63.32 12.73
CA HIS A 205 -7.15 -63.52 11.64
C HIS A 205 -6.89 -62.24 10.81
N LEU A 206 -7.88 -61.36 10.65
CA LEU A 206 -7.71 -60.10 9.90
C LEU A 206 -6.82 -59.11 10.69
N LYS A 207 -6.91 -59.16 12.01
CA LYS A 207 -6.11 -58.34 12.93
C LYS A 207 -4.66 -58.84 13.03
N LEU A 208 -4.46 -60.15 13.11
CA LEU A 208 -3.12 -60.77 13.02
C LEU A 208 -2.43 -60.48 11.68
N LYS A 209 -3.19 -60.44 10.58
CA LYS A 209 -2.64 -60.08 9.26
C LYS A 209 -2.25 -58.59 9.15
N ARG A 210 -2.94 -57.70 9.87
CA ARG A 210 -2.59 -56.27 9.98
C ARG A 210 -1.29 -56.09 10.77
N ALA A 211 -1.13 -56.88 11.84
CA ALA A 211 0.07 -56.94 12.66
C ALA A 211 1.32 -57.35 11.89
N GLU A 212 1.21 -58.45 11.16
CA GLU A 212 2.32 -58.98 10.38
C GLU A 212 2.73 -57.99 9.28
N ARG A 213 1.77 -57.26 8.70
CA ARG A 213 2.04 -56.18 7.75
C ARG A 213 2.77 -54.99 8.38
N ALA A 214 2.44 -54.61 9.60
CA ALA A 214 3.15 -53.56 10.33
C ALA A 214 4.62 -53.97 10.58
N ARG A 215 4.84 -55.20 11.08
CA ARG A 215 6.18 -55.76 11.30
C ARG A 215 7.03 -55.84 10.02
N ILE A 216 6.45 -56.33 8.93
CA ILE A 216 7.12 -56.35 7.62
C ILE A 216 7.47 -54.93 7.16
N THR A 217 6.62 -53.93 7.46
CA THR A 217 6.87 -52.54 7.09
C THR A 217 8.03 -51.95 7.91
N ILE A 218 8.12 -52.24 9.20
CA ILE A 218 9.25 -51.84 10.07
C ILE A 218 10.56 -52.47 9.57
N ASN A 219 10.56 -53.78 9.31
CA ASN A 219 11.75 -54.51 8.84
C ASN A 219 12.23 -54.08 7.45
N LYS A 220 11.37 -53.43 6.65
CA LYS A 220 11.71 -52.87 5.33
C LYS A 220 12.26 -51.45 5.38
N ILE A 221 12.28 -50.82 6.55
CA ILE A 221 12.99 -49.55 6.74
C ILE A 221 14.47 -49.93 6.84
N PRO A 222 15.32 -49.60 5.85
CA PRO A 222 16.73 -49.97 5.89
C PRO A 222 17.37 -49.35 7.14
N GLY A 223 17.89 -50.23 8.00
CA GLY A 223 18.70 -49.87 9.17
C GLY A 223 20.13 -49.62 8.72
N GLU A 224 20.34 -48.53 7.99
CA GLU A 224 21.68 -47.99 7.80
C GLU A 224 21.72 -46.65 8.54
N PHE A 225 22.29 -46.71 9.75
CA PHE A 225 22.90 -45.56 10.41
C PHE A 225 24.41 -45.69 10.26
#